data_AF-A0A1Y3ASY3-F1
#
_entry.id   AF-A0A1Y3ASY3-F1
#
_cell.length_a   1.000
_cell.length_b   1.000
_cell.length_c   1.000
_cell.angle_alpha   90.00
_cell.angle_beta   90.00
_cell.angle_gamma   90.00
#
_symmetry.space_group_name_H-M   'P 1'
#
loop_
_entity.id
_entity.type
_entity.pdbx_description
1 polymer ?
#
loop_
_entity_poly.entity_id
_entity_poly.type
_entity_poly.pdbx_seq_one_letter_code
_entity_poly.pdbx_strand_id
1 'polypeptide(L)'
;KKEIQDPKLNERLVLIITQALERAEAIKGVNIKKKEFIPLEKKLDKSLSIDEESMVSISRTGHIVSGHDSYTKEEIRVLRRSSNINGIDYVPFIAQLDSRERFSTLSLFEDPNGLLKLSSKQKANFVGFRRLSEIAENPVIFANYKSIDCFAIKQTIITDCSFIASLTVAALYERRFGKKLISCIIFPQNRRGEPVYNPCGKYMIILHINGILRKIIIDDRLPVGHYGQLMCSYSQNKNEFWVSLLEKAYMKVMGGYDFPGSNSVSNFI
;
A
#
# COMPACT_ATOMS: atom_id res chain seq x y z
N LYS A 1 30.60 26.07 29.82
CA LYS A 1 31.40 27.06 29.04
C LYS A 1 30.41 27.86 28.20
N LYS A 2 30.41 29.19 28.41
CA LYS A 2 29.48 30.24 27.98
C LYS A 2 28.66 29.97 26.70
N GLU A 3 27.34 29.91 26.85
CA GLU A 3 26.38 30.21 25.78
C GLU A 3 26.50 31.70 25.43
N ILE A 4 26.94 31.98 24.22
CA ILE A 4 26.87 33.33 23.65
C ILE A 4 25.52 33.36 22.93
N GLN A 5 24.45 33.71 23.67
CA GLN A 5 23.19 34.12 23.06
C GLN A 5 23.42 35.50 22.44
N ASP A 6 23.85 35.52 21.19
CA ASP A 6 24.02 36.75 20.43
C ASP A 6 22.61 37.31 20.09
N PRO A 7 22.13 38.37 20.77
CA PRO A 7 20.74 38.81 20.66
C PRO A 7 20.42 39.25 19.23
N LYS A 8 21.43 39.76 18.53
CA LYS A 8 21.36 40.20 17.12
C LYS A 8 21.12 39.03 16.16
N LEU A 9 21.57 37.81 16.50
CA LEU A 9 21.34 36.64 15.67
C LEU A 9 19.89 36.15 15.80
N ASN A 10 19.35 36.17 17.02
CA ASN A 10 17.94 35.86 17.27
C ASN A 10 17.01 36.88 16.63
N GLU A 11 17.32 38.18 16.71
CA GLU A 11 16.56 39.22 16.03
C GLU A 11 16.55 39.03 14.50
N ARG A 12 17.70 38.67 13.91
CA ARG A 12 17.78 38.35 12.46
C ARG A 12 16.98 37.10 12.10
N LEU A 13 17.02 36.07 12.94
CA LEU A 13 16.25 34.83 12.74
C LEU A 13 14.75 35.11 12.82
N VAL A 14 14.29 35.86 13.82
CA VAL A 14 12.90 36.26 13.96
C VAL A 14 12.48 37.12 12.77
N LEU A 15 13.31 38.08 12.33
CA LEU A 15 13.03 38.90 11.16
C LEU A 15 12.89 38.06 9.87
N ILE A 16 13.77 37.06 9.67
CA ILE A 16 13.70 36.15 8.53
C ILE A 16 12.44 35.27 8.59
N ILE A 17 12.08 34.78 9.78
CA ILE A 17 10.87 33.98 9.99
C ILE A 17 9.62 34.81 9.73
N THR A 18 9.56 36.04 10.23
CA THR A 18 8.43 36.95 10.01
C THR A 18 8.32 37.35 8.54
N GLN A 19 9.44 37.66 7.87
CA GLN A 19 9.45 37.94 6.43
C GLN A 19 9.06 36.71 5.59
N ALA A 20 9.43 35.49 6.02
CA ALA A 20 9.01 34.26 5.35
C ALA A 20 7.51 34.00 5.54
N LEU A 21 6.97 34.29 6.73
CA LEU A 21 5.54 34.21 7.05
C LEU A 21 4.74 35.24 6.25
N GLU A 22 5.16 36.51 6.23
CA GLU A 22 4.51 37.57 5.44
C GLU A 22 4.57 37.28 3.94
N ARG A 23 5.70 36.75 3.42
CA ARG A 23 5.78 36.29 2.03
C ARG A 23 4.86 35.10 1.76
N ALA A 24 4.73 34.17 2.71
CA ALA A 24 3.79 33.06 2.60
C ALA A 24 2.33 33.54 2.66
N GLU A 25 2.03 34.60 3.42
CA GLU A 25 0.71 35.23 3.49
C GLU A 25 0.39 36.06 2.24
N ALA A 26 1.37 36.74 1.65
CA ALA A 26 1.22 37.42 0.36
C ALA A 26 0.96 36.41 -0.79
N ILE A 27 1.55 35.21 -0.72
CA ILE A 27 1.29 34.10 -1.67
C ILE A 27 -0.09 33.46 -1.43
N LYS A 28 -0.68 33.61 -0.24
CA LYS A 28 -2.08 33.19 0.05
C LYS A 28 -3.14 34.11 -0.58
N GLY A 29 -2.75 35.16 -1.32
CA GLY A 29 -3.63 35.98 -2.16
C GLY A 29 -4.27 35.26 -3.36
N VAL A 30 -4.04 33.96 -3.55
CA VAL A 30 -4.85 33.12 -4.43
C VAL A 30 -6.05 32.59 -3.67
N ASN A 31 -7.18 33.26 -3.90
CA ASN A 31 -8.56 32.86 -3.61
C ASN A 31 -8.69 31.35 -3.26
N ILE A 32 -8.66 31.04 -1.97
CA ILE A 32 -8.94 29.71 -1.45
C ILE A 32 -10.43 29.47 -1.69
N LYS A 33 -10.77 28.97 -2.89
CA LYS A 33 -11.95 28.11 -3.01
C LYS A 33 -11.75 27.03 -1.95
N LYS A 34 -12.64 26.96 -0.96
CA LYS A 34 -12.84 25.75 -0.17
C LYS A 34 -12.75 24.60 -1.16
N LYS A 35 -11.73 23.75 -1.06
CA LYS A 35 -11.74 22.48 -1.77
C LYS A 35 -12.83 21.69 -1.08
N GLU A 36 -14.05 21.88 -1.55
CA GLU A 36 -15.11 20.89 -1.43
C GLU A 36 -14.48 19.54 -1.74
N PHE A 37 -14.81 18.56 -0.92
CA PHE A 37 -14.61 17.16 -1.24
C PHE A 37 -15.06 16.97 -2.69
N ILE A 38 -14.11 16.73 -3.60
CA ILE A 38 -14.44 16.46 -4.98
C ILE A 38 -15.11 15.09 -4.95
N PRO A 39 -16.42 14.96 -5.25
CA PRO A 39 -17.07 13.67 -5.24
C PRO A 39 -16.35 12.70 -6.18
N LEU A 40 -16.31 11.42 -5.80
CA LEU A 40 -15.62 10.31 -6.46
C LEU A 40 -15.89 10.25 -7.98
N GLU A 41 -17.06 10.76 -8.39
CA GLU A 41 -17.51 11.00 -9.77
C GLU A 41 -16.47 11.76 -10.60
N LYS A 42 -15.94 12.91 -10.14
CA LYS A 42 -15.01 13.74 -10.92
C LYS A 42 -13.61 13.15 -11.07
N LYS A 43 -13.20 12.23 -10.19
CA LYS A 43 -11.87 11.58 -10.27
C LYS A 43 -11.91 10.38 -11.22
N LEU A 44 -13.05 9.71 -11.30
CA LEU A 44 -13.33 8.63 -12.24
C LEU A 44 -13.62 9.17 -13.64
N ASP A 45 -14.40 10.26 -13.75
CA ASP A 45 -14.68 10.90 -15.03
C ASP A 45 -13.41 11.49 -15.66
N LYS A 46 -12.52 12.11 -14.87
CA LYS A 46 -11.24 12.64 -15.36
C LYS A 46 -10.25 11.57 -15.81
N SER A 47 -10.37 10.33 -15.31
CA SER A 47 -9.57 9.20 -15.80
C SER A 47 -10.17 8.51 -17.03
N LEU A 48 -11.47 8.72 -17.29
CA LEU A 48 -12.21 8.08 -18.38
C LEU A 48 -12.40 9.01 -19.59
N SER A 49 -12.07 10.30 -19.46
CA SER A 49 -12.22 11.31 -20.51
C SER A 49 -10.88 11.73 -21.14
N ILE A 50 -9.93 10.80 -21.33
CA ILE A 50 -8.73 11.08 -22.14
C ILE A 50 -9.12 10.86 -23.61
N ASP A 51 -8.82 11.89 -24.39
CA ASP A 51 -9.34 12.20 -25.72
C ASP A 51 -9.12 11.11 -26.79
N GLU A 52 -10.04 11.10 -27.74
CA GLU A 52 -10.26 10.22 -28.90
C GLU A 52 -9.11 10.10 -29.95
N GLU A 53 -7.83 10.18 -29.58
CA GLU A 53 -6.76 9.91 -30.57
C GLU A 53 -6.20 8.48 -30.45
N SER A 54 -6.64 7.66 -31.40
CA SER A 54 -6.18 6.29 -31.65
C SER A 54 -4.66 6.17 -31.71
N MET A 55 -4.06 5.35 -30.85
CA MET A 55 -2.66 4.93 -30.99
C MET A 55 -2.56 3.40 -30.92
N VAL A 56 -2.22 2.81 -32.07
CA VAL A 56 -1.99 1.36 -32.24
C VAL A 56 -0.79 0.91 -31.39
N SER A 57 -1.01 -0.03 -30.47
CA SER A 57 0.07 -0.77 -29.82
C SER A 57 0.24 -2.16 -30.45
N ILE A 58 1.42 -2.40 -31.04
CA ILE A 58 1.78 -3.68 -31.67
C ILE A 58 2.40 -4.58 -30.59
N SER A 59 1.72 -5.68 -30.25
CA SER A 59 2.32 -6.80 -29.50
C SER A 59 3.11 -7.70 -30.45
N ARG A 60 4.34 -8.09 -30.05
CA ARG A 60 5.25 -8.99 -30.79
C ARG A 60 4.92 -10.48 -30.65
N THR A 61 3.72 -10.83 -30.22
CA THR A 61 3.23 -12.21 -30.24
C THR A 61 1.85 -12.18 -30.90
N GLY A 62 1.65 -13.00 -31.93
CA GLY A 62 0.48 -12.99 -32.83
C GLY A 62 -0.86 -13.40 -32.21
N HIS A 63 -1.12 -13.02 -30.97
CA HIS A 63 -2.47 -13.01 -30.40
C HIS A 63 -3.08 -11.63 -30.61
N ILE A 64 -4.05 -11.56 -31.50
CA ILE A 64 -4.93 -10.40 -31.67
C ILE A 64 -5.80 -10.33 -30.41
N VAL A 65 -5.43 -9.48 -29.46
CA VAL A 65 -6.30 -9.12 -28.34
C VAL A 65 -7.35 -8.17 -28.90
N SER A 66 -8.56 -8.65 -29.15
CA SER A 66 -9.70 -7.83 -29.54
C SER A 66 -10.23 -7.08 -28.31
N GLY A 67 -9.50 -6.05 -27.87
CA GLY A 67 -9.92 -5.14 -26.81
C GLY A 67 -9.84 -3.71 -27.33
N HIS A 68 -10.88 -2.91 -27.07
CA HIS A 68 -10.76 -1.45 -27.15
C HIS A 68 -9.81 -0.97 -26.04
N ASP A 69 -9.00 0.07 -26.29
CA ASP A 69 -8.12 0.71 -25.29
C ASP A 69 -8.91 1.39 -24.14
N SER A 70 -10.23 1.44 -24.25
CA SER A 70 -11.15 2.00 -23.26
C SER A 70 -12.25 1.02 -22.90
N TYR A 71 -12.64 1.03 -21.62
CA TYR A 71 -13.75 0.22 -21.12
C TYR A 71 -15.09 0.79 -21.62
N THR A 72 -15.98 -0.11 -22.03
CA THR A 72 -17.38 0.20 -22.31
C THR A 72 -18.11 0.69 -21.06
N LYS A 73 -19.26 1.34 -21.22
CA LYS A 73 -20.08 1.82 -20.09
C LYS A 73 -20.54 0.68 -19.19
N GLU A 74 -20.82 -0.47 -19.80
CA GLU A 74 -21.21 -1.71 -19.15
C GLU A 74 -20.05 -2.28 -18.33
N GLU A 75 -18.85 -2.38 -18.91
CA GLU A 75 -17.64 -2.81 -18.20
C GLU A 75 -17.31 -1.88 -17.03
N ILE A 76 -17.38 -0.56 -17.23
CA ILE A 76 -17.20 0.41 -16.15
C ILE A 76 -18.21 0.17 -15.02
N ARG A 77 -19.48 -0.12 -15.35
CA ARG A 77 -20.51 -0.43 -14.35
C ARG A 77 -20.19 -1.72 -13.59
N VAL A 78 -19.73 -2.75 -14.27
CA VAL A 78 -19.30 -4.01 -13.65
C VAL A 78 -18.08 -3.78 -12.75
N LEU A 79 -17.09 -3.01 -13.20
CA LEU A 79 -15.90 -2.68 -12.43
C LEU A 79 -16.23 -1.87 -11.17
N ARG A 80 -17.18 -0.92 -11.26
CA ARG A 80 -17.70 -0.14 -10.11
C ARG A 80 -18.46 -1.03 -9.13
N ARG A 81 -19.30 -1.95 -9.62
CA ARG A 81 -20.05 -2.85 -8.74
C ARG A 81 -19.13 -3.85 -8.03
N SER A 82 -18.16 -4.39 -8.76
CA SER A 82 -17.19 -5.37 -8.24
C SER A 82 -16.04 -4.75 -7.43
N SER A 83 -15.90 -3.42 -7.39
CA SER A 83 -14.92 -2.74 -6.54
C SER A 83 -15.32 -2.69 -5.08
N ASN A 84 -16.62 -2.68 -4.79
CA ASN A 84 -17.10 -2.64 -3.43
C ASN A 84 -17.02 -4.04 -2.81
N ILE A 85 -16.09 -4.23 -1.87
CA ILE A 85 -15.89 -5.49 -1.15
C ILE A 85 -15.92 -5.16 0.34
N ASN A 86 -16.83 -5.78 1.07
CA ASN A 86 -17.04 -5.51 2.50
C ASN A 86 -17.27 -4.02 2.83
N GLY A 87 -17.94 -3.29 1.92
CA GLY A 87 -18.22 -1.86 2.07
C GLY A 87 -17.02 -0.93 1.78
N ILE A 88 -15.90 -1.47 1.31
CA ILE A 88 -14.70 -0.71 0.93
C ILE A 88 -14.53 -0.77 -0.59
N ASP A 89 -14.29 0.37 -1.22
CA ASP A 89 -14.03 0.45 -2.65
C ASP A 89 -12.55 0.23 -2.97
N TYR A 90 -12.25 -0.89 -3.64
CA TYR A 90 -10.94 -1.21 -4.19
C TYR A 90 -10.93 -0.93 -5.68
N VAL A 91 -10.35 0.21 -6.07
CA VAL A 91 -10.30 0.61 -7.49
C VAL A 91 -9.26 -0.19 -8.28
N PRO A 92 -9.47 -0.37 -9.59
CA PRO A 92 -8.46 -0.95 -10.48
C PRO A 92 -7.11 -0.23 -10.36
N PHE A 93 -6.03 -0.99 -10.48
CA PHE A 93 -4.68 -0.45 -10.59
C PHE A 93 -4.42 -0.02 -12.04
N ILE A 94 -4.09 1.25 -12.24
CA ILE A 94 -3.78 1.86 -13.54
C ILE A 94 -2.34 2.35 -13.49
N ALA A 95 -1.42 1.58 -14.08
CA ALA A 95 0.03 1.80 -13.95
C ALA A 95 0.49 3.25 -14.25
N GLN A 96 -0.08 3.89 -15.28
CA GLN A 96 0.28 5.26 -15.67
C GLN A 96 -0.13 6.30 -14.61
N LEU A 97 -1.27 6.10 -13.95
CA LEU A 97 -1.78 7.03 -12.95
C LEU A 97 -1.19 6.75 -11.57
N ASP A 98 -1.17 5.48 -11.18
CA ASP A 98 -0.77 5.04 -9.84
C ASP A 98 0.75 5.08 -9.62
N SER A 99 1.55 5.11 -10.68
CA SER A 99 2.99 5.40 -10.58
C SER A 99 3.30 6.78 -9.97
N ARG A 100 2.32 7.70 -9.97
CA ARG A 100 2.42 9.04 -9.38
C ARG A 100 1.85 9.13 -7.95
N GLU A 101 1.43 8.00 -7.36
CA GLU A 101 0.93 7.95 -6.00
C GLU A 101 2.01 8.46 -5.02
N ARG A 102 1.60 9.35 -4.09
CA ARG A 102 2.51 9.92 -3.10
C ARG A 102 2.51 9.08 -1.83
N PHE A 103 3.69 8.57 -1.50
CA PHE A 103 3.93 7.78 -0.28
C PHE A 103 4.53 8.60 0.86
N SER A 104 5.11 9.77 0.57
CA SER A 104 5.56 10.73 1.57
C SER A 104 4.40 11.64 1.99
N THR A 105 4.20 11.74 3.29
CA THR A 105 3.17 12.58 3.92
C THR A 105 3.78 13.39 5.07
N LEU A 106 3.13 14.49 5.45
CA LEU A 106 3.59 15.33 6.57
C LEU A 106 3.39 14.63 7.93
N SER A 107 2.38 13.78 8.02
CA SER A 107 2.06 12.97 9.19
C SER A 107 2.16 11.48 8.86
N LEU A 108 2.23 10.64 9.89
CA LEU A 108 2.10 9.19 9.72
C LEU A 108 0.75 8.88 9.06
N PHE A 109 0.77 7.99 8.08
CA PHE A 109 -0.42 7.55 7.38
C PHE A 109 -1.26 6.65 8.29
N GLU A 110 -2.55 6.92 8.35
CA GLU A 110 -3.52 6.09 9.02
C GLU A 110 -4.52 5.58 7.99
N ASP A 111 -4.85 4.30 8.08
CA ASP A 111 -5.82 3.72 7.17
C ASP A 111 -7.20 4.40 7.39
N PRO A 112 -7.82 5.01 6.35
CA PRO A 112 -9.12 5.65 6.50
C PRO A 112 -10.24 4.67 6.84
N ASN A 113 -10.04 3.37 6.59
CA ASN A 113 -10.97 2.32 6.98
C ASN A 113 -10.75 1.81 8.42
N GLY A 114 -9.76 2.37 9.12
CA GLY A 114 -9.42 2.00 10.49
C GLY A 114 -8.60 0.71 10.60
N LEU A 115 -8.52 0.20 11.83
CA LEU A 115 -7.76 -1.00 12.17
C LEU A 115 -8.55 -2.26 11.82
N LEU A 116 -7.86 -3.31 11.38
CA LEU A 116 -8.51 -4.56 11.02
C LEU A 116 -9.13 -5.25 12.23
N LYS A 117 -10.35 -5.76 12.07
CA LYS A 117 -11.03 -6.55 13.09
C LYS A 117 -10.24 -7.84 13.36
N LEU A 118 -9.96 -8.11 14.62
CA LEU A 118 -9.28 -9.32 15.07
C LEU A 118 -10.24 -10.48 15.30
N SER A 119 -9.79 -11.71 15.05
CA SER A 119 -10.55 -12.91 15.44
C SER A 119 -10.64 -13.06 16.96
N SER A 120 -11.61 -13.84 17.43
CA SER A 120 -11.75 -14.18 18.85
C SER A 120 -10.49 -14.80 19.45
N LYS A 121 -9.77 -15.63 18.68
CA LYS A 121 -8.50 -16.24 19.11
C LYS A 121 -7.37 -15.21 19.27
N GLN A 122 -7.30 -14.23 18.36
CA GLN A 122 -6.31 -13.15 18.45
C GLN A 122 -6.57 -12.27 19.66
N LYS A 123 -7.84 -11.92 19.91
CA LYS A 123 -8.22 -11.05 21.03
C LYS A 123 -7.72 -11.56 22.38
N ALA A 124 -7.64 -12.87 22.58
CA ALA A 124 -7.17 -13.48 23.82
C ALA A 124 -5.71 -13.13 24.16
N ASN A 125 -4.85 -12.94 23.16
CA ASN A 125 -3.42 -12.64 23.35
C ASN A 125 -3.03 -11.25 22.84
N PHE A 126 -3.99 -10.43 22.44
CA PHE A 126 -3.76 -9.14 21.78
C PHE A 126 -3.37 -8.06 22.80
N VAL A 127 -2.29 -7.34 22.49
CA VAL A 127 -1.80 -6.23 23.31
C VAL A 127 -2.07 -4.89 22.64
N GLY A 128 -1.88 -4.80 21.32
CA GLY A 128 -2.07 -3.56 20.61
C GLY A 128 -1.67 -3.64 19.14
N PHE A 129 -1.94 -2.57 18.41
CA PHE A 129 -1.37 -2.37 17.08
C PHE A 129 -0.09 -1.55 17.20
N ARG A 130 0.99 -1.98 16.54
CA ARG A 130 2.29 -1.30 16.56
C ARG A 130 2.77 -1.03 15.14
N ARG A 131 3.46 0.10 14.95
CA ARG A 131 4.11 0.47 13.68
C ARG A 131 5.32 -0.41 13.43
N LEU A 132 5.79 -0.52 12.18
CA LEU A 132 7.00 -1.31 11.88
C LEU A 132 8.23 -0.80 12.64
N SER A 133 8.35 0.53 12.78
CA SER A 133 9.42 1.19 13.54
C SER A 133 9.38 0.94 15.05
N GLU A 134 8.23 0.49 15.57
CA GLU A 134 8.08 0.12 16.99
C GLU A 134 8.33 -1.38 17.21
N ILE A 135 8.25 -2.18 16.15
CA ILE A 135 8.41 -3.65 16.19
C ILE A 135 9.87 -4.04 15.95
N ALA A 136 10.57 -3.32 15.08
CA ALA A 136 11.95 -3.59 14.68
C ALA A 136 12.77 -2.31 14.65
N GLU A 137 14.06 -2.42 15.00
CA GLU A 137 15.01 -1.29 14.99
C GLU A 137 15.29 -0.79 13.57
N ASN A 138 15.44 -1.71 12.61
CA ASN A 138 15.78 -1.40 11.22
C ASN A 138 14.80 -2.10 10.26
N PRO A 139 13.54 -1.64 10.18
CA PRO A 139 12.53 -2.30 9.37
C PRO A 139 12.84 -2.18 7.87
N VAL A 140 12.75 -3.31 7.17
CA VAL A 140 12.91 -3.43 5.72
C VAL A 140 11.74 -4.21 5.13
N ILE A 141 11.45 -3.99 3.84
CA ILE A 141 10.40 -4.78 3.16
C ILE A 141 10.96 -6.13 2.76
N PHE A 142 12.11 -6.14 2.09
CA PHE A 142 12.91 -7.33 1.84
C PHE A 142 14.31 -7.11 2.39
N ALA A 143 14.83 -8.09 3.12
CA ALA A 143 16.22 -8.07 3.58
C ALA A 143 17.19 -8.34 2.43
N ASN A 144 16.78 -9.18 1.46
CA ASN A 144 17.56 -9.47 0.27
C ASN A 144 16.68 -9.53 -0.98
N TYR A 145 16.70 -8.48 -1.80
CA TYR A 145 15.93 -8.40 -3.04
C TYR A 145 16.34 -9.44 -4.10
N LYS A 146 17.56 -10.00 -4.03
CA LYS A 146 18.03 -11.00 -4.98
C LYS A 146 17.62 -12.43 -4.61
N SER A 147 17.25 -12.65 -3.35
CA SER A 147 16.88 -13.97 -2.85
C SER A 147 15.81 -13.81 -1.78
N ILE A 148 14.55 -13.74 -2.21
CA ILE A 148 13.40 -13.82 -1.30
C ILE A 148 13.43 -15.20 -0.64
N ASP A 149 13.53 -15.23 0.69
CA ASP A 149 13.54 -16.48 1.43
C ASP A 149 12.11 -16.97 1.71
N CYS A 150 11.60 -17.80 0.81
CA CYS A 150 10.29 -18.42 0.96
C CYS A 150 10.21 -19.39 2.15
N PHE A 151 11.33 -19.92 2.65
CA PHE A 151 11.35 -20.85 3.78
C PHE A 151 11.35 -20.13 5.13
N ALA A 152 11.61 -18.82 5.14
CA ALA A 152 11.55 -17.99 6.33
C ALA A 152 10.12 -17.62 6.75
N ILE A 153 9.09 -17.94 5.96
CA ILE A 153 7.71 -17.57 6.30
C ILE A 153 7.22 -18.41 7.48
N LYS A 154 6.74 -17.75 8.54
CA LYS A 154 6.09 -18.36 9.71
C LYS A 154 4.62 -17.99 9.72
N GLN A 155 3.80 -19.04 9.67
CA GLN A 155 2.35 -18.95 9.80
C GLN A 155 1.98 -18.79 11.28
N THR A 156 1.03 -17.90 11.59
CA THR A 156 0.49 -17.77 12.95
C THR A 156 -0.87 -18.47 13.08
N ILE A 157 -1.41 -18.53 14.29
CA ILE A 157 -2.55 -19.38 14.67
C ILE A 157 -3.87 -19.08 13.93
N ILE A 158 -3.97 -17.96 13.22
CA ILE A 158 -5.24 -17.44 12.64
C ILE A 158 -5.16 -17.26 11.13
N THR A 159 -4.03 -17.58 10.49
CA THR A 159 -3.82 -17.18 9.09
C THR A 159 -4.25 -18.27 8.11
N ASP A 160 -4.70 -17.83 6.95
CA ASP A 160 -5.14 -18.70 5.86
C ASP A 160 -3.94 -19.42 5.23
N CYS A 161 -3.87 -20.74 5.43
CA CYS A 161 -2.75 -21.55 4.92
C CYS A 161 -2.65 -21.50 3.39
N SER A 162 -3.78 -21.31 2.70
CA SER A 162 -3.81 -21.29 1.25
C SER A 162 -3.22 -20.00 0.68
N PHE A 163 -3.47 -18.86 1.34
CA PHE A 163 -2.82 -17.59 1.04
C PHE A 163 -1.30 -17.70 1.23
N ILE A 164 -0.85 -18.22 2.37
CA ILE A 164 0.59 -18.39 2.65
C ILE A 164 1.26 -19.37 1.69
N ALA A 165 0.57 -20.45 1.31
CA ALA A 165 1.06 -21.39 0.31
C ALA A 165 1.25 -20.70 -1.06
N SER A 166 0.26 -19.91 -1.52
CA SER A 166 0.37 -19.16 -2.77
C SER A 166 1.54 -18.17 -2.76
N LEU A 167 1.73 -17.47 -1.63
CA LEU A 167 2.82 -16.53 -1.44
C LEU A 167 4.19 -17.23 -1.48
N THR A 168 4.30 -18.39 -0.85
CA THR A 168 5.51 -19.21 -0.83
C THR A 168 5.88 -19.68 -2.23
N VAL A 169 4.89 -20.13 -3.02
CA VAL A 169 5.08 -20.57 -4.41
C VAL A 169 5.52 -19.40 -5.29
N ALA A 170 4.87 -18.24 -5.18
CA ALA A 170 5.22 -17.05 -5.94
C ALA A 170 6.63 -16.54 -5.60
N ALA A 171 7.00 -16.52 -4.32
CA ALA A 171 8.36 -16.18 -3.87
C ALA A 171 9.41 -17.18 -4.39
N LEU A 172 9.11 -18.47 -4.36
CA LEU A 172 9.97 -19.52 -4.91
C LEU A 172 10.15 -19.37 -6.42
N TYR A 173 9.07 -19.05 -7.14
CA TYR A 173 9.10 -18.82 -8.58
C TYR A 173 9.97 -17.60 -8.92
N GLU A 174 9.78 -16.49 -8.23
CA GLU A 174 10.59 -15.28 -8.40
C GLU A 174 12.08 -15.56 -8.16
N ARG A 175 12.40 -16.31 -7.09
CA ARG A 175 13.78 -16.72 -6.80
C ARG A 175 14.37 -17.62 -7.88
N ARG A 176 13.61 -18.59 -8.39
CA ARG A 176 14.09 -19.59 -9.35
C ARG A 176 14.27 -19.03 -10.77
N PHE A 177 13.36 -18.15 -11.20
CA PHE A 177 13.30 -17.67 -12.58
C PHE A 177 13.68 -16.20 -12.75
N GLY A 178 13.94 -15.47 -11.66
CA GLY A 178 14.28 -14.04 -11.69
C GLY A 178 13.14 -13.13 -12.18
N LYS A 179 11.92 -13.64 -12.24
CA LYS A 179 10.72 -12.89 -12.65
C LYS A 179 10.03 -12.33 -11.42
N LYS A 180 9.94 -11.01 -11.32
CA LYS A 180 9.30 -10.32 -10.20
C LYS A 180 7.80 -10.57 -10.18
N LEU A 181 7.30 -11.30 -9.18
CA LEU A 181 5.87 -11.55 -8.96
C LEU A 181 5.40 -10.91 -7.65
N ILE A 182 6.21 -11.03 -6.59
CA ILE A 182 5.89 -10.53 -5.26
C ILE A 182 6.53 -9.15 -5.04
N SER A 183 7.79 -8.96 -5.45
CA SER A 183 8.45 -7.68 -5.25
C SER A 183 7.80 -6.54 -6.07
N CYS A 184 7.23 -6.84 -7.23
CA CYS A 184 6.65 -5.82 -8.10
C CYS A 184 5.27 -5.31 -7.64
N ILE A 185 4.58 -6.02 -6.74
CA ILE A 185 3.22 -5.67 -6.28
C ILE A 185 3.20 -4.85 -4.99
N ILE A 186 4.35 -4.59 -4.36
CA ILE A 186 4.46 -3.81 -3.11
C ILE A 186 5.07 -2.43 -3.41
N PHE A 187 4.43 -1.37 -2.93
CA PHE A 187 4.89 0.01 -3.08
C PHE A 187 4.94 0.73 -1.72
N PRO A 188 5.84 1.72 -1.54
CA PRO A 188 6.67 2.38 -2.56
C PRO A 188 7.82 1.53 -3.09
N GLN A 189 8.30 1.87 -4.29
CA GLN A 189 9.44 1.22 -4.93
C GLN A 189 10.55 2.23 -5.25
N ASN A 190 11.79 1.77 -5.27
CA ASN A 190 12.94 2.55 -5.76
C ASN A 190 12.99 2.58 -7.30
N ARG A 191 14.00 3.24 -7.87
CA ARG A 191 14.19 3.35 -9.34
C ARG A 191 14.38 1.99 -10.05
N ARG A 192 14.70 0.92 -9.32
CA ARG A 192 14.87 -0.44 -9.84
C ARG A 192 13.59 -1.27 -9.72
N GLY A 193 12.48 -0.67 -9.26
CA GLY A 193 11.24 -1.38 -8.98
C GLY A 193 11.40 -2.37 -7.82
N GLU A 194 12.19 -2.03 -6.81
CA GLU A 194 12.35 -2.82 -5.59
C GLU A 194 11.59 -2.11 -4.44
N PRO A 195 10.74 -2.82 -3.68
CA PRO A 195 9.98 -2.23 -2.58
C PRO A 195 10.87 -1.63 -1.51
N VAL A 196 10.53 -0.46 -0.99
CA VAL A 196 11.32 0.22 0.05
C VAL A 196 10.49 0.47 1.30
N TYR A 197 11.18 0.48 2.44
CA TYR A 197 10.56 0.90 3.69
C TYR A 197 10.11 2.37 3.58
N ASN A 198 8.91 2.64 4.07
CA ASN A 198 8.34 3.98 4.10
C ASN A 198 8.15 4.44 5.55
N PRO A 199 8.95 5.41 6.04
CA PRO A 199 8.80 5.96 7.39
C PRO A 199 7.44 6.59 7.67
N CYS A 200 6.71 7.02 6.63
CA CYS A 200 5.36 7.55 6.78
C CYS A 200 4.31 6.44 7.03
N GLY A 201 4.68 5.16 6.90
CA GLY A 201 3.81 4.04 7.17
C GLY A 201 2.71 3.81 6.13
N LYS A 202 2.80 4.43 4.94
CA LYS A 202 1.83 4.22 3.84
C LYS A 202 2.36 3.19 2.85
N TYR A 203 1.54 2.18 2.56
CA TYR A 203 1.86 1.17 1.56
C TYR A 203 0.71 0.97 0.58
N MET A 204 1.05 0.63 -0.65
CA MET A 204 0.10 0.22 -1.68
C MET A 204 0.48 -1.17 -2.14
N ILE A 205 -0.47 -2.08 -2.10
CA ILE A 205 -0.31 -3.47 -2.53
C ILE A 205 -1.28 -3.74 -3.65
N ILE A 206 -0.80 -4.41 -4.70
CA ILE A 206 -1.63 -4.80 -5.84
C ILE A 206 -2.03 -6.26 -5.68
N LEU A 207 -3.33 -6.55 -5.71
CA LEU A 207 -3.87 -7.90 -5.66
C LEU A 207 -4.82 -8.12 -6.84
N HIS A 208 -4.82 -9.32 -7.40
CA HIS A 208 -5.79 -9.71 -8.41
C HIS A 208 -7.12 -10.14 -7.75
N ILE A 209 -8.15 -9.30 -7.83
CA ILE A 209 -9.42 -9.52 -7.13
C ILE A 209 -10.60 -9.26 -8.08
N ASN A 210 -11.55 -10.20 -8.11
CA ASN A 210 -12.72 -10.16 -9.00
C ASN A 210 -12.31 -10.00 -10.48
N GLY A 211 -11.23 -10.67 -10.91
CA GLY A 211 -10.77 -10.72 -12.30
C GLY A 211 -9.92 -9.53 -12.77
N ILE A 212 -9.50 -8.64 -11.86
CA ILE A 212 -8.68 -7.47 -12.21
C ILE A 212 -7.68 -7.13 -11.11
N LEU A 213 -6.55 -6.53 -11.49
CA LEU A 213 -5.58 -5.95 -10.55
C LEU A 213 -6.20 -4.74 -9.86
N ARG A 214 -6.26 -4.76 -8.52
CA ARG A 214 -6.77 -3.66 -7.71
C ARG A 214 -5.70 -3.18 -6.76
N LYS A 215 -5.72 -1.87 -6.47
CA LYS A 215 -4.82 -1.29 -5.48
C LYS A 215 -5.45 -1.30 -4.10
N ILE A 216 -4.70 -1.79 -3.12
CA ILE A 216 -5.06 -1.84 -1.71
C ILE A 216 -4.09 -0.92 -0.99
N ILE A 217 -4.60 0.18 -0.43
CA ILE A 217 -3.82 1.07 0.44
C ILE A 217 -3.98 0.60 1.87
N ILE A 218 -2.84 0.42 2.56
CA ILE A 218 -2.79 0.07 3.98
C ILE A 218 -1.82 0.98 4.72
N ASP A 219 -2.03 1.13 6.03
CA ASP A 219 -0.98 1.58 6.92
C ASP A 219 -0.06 0.42 7.37
N ASP A 220 0.99 0.73 8.10
CA ASP A 220 2.01 -0.22 8.55
C ASP A 220 1.82 -0.72 10.00
N ARG A 221 0.65 -0.47 10.60
CA ARG A 221 0.33 -0.97 11.94
C ARG A 221 -0.02 -2.46 11.93
N LEU A 222 0.72 -3.29 12.65
CA LEU A 222 0.48 -4.73 12.75
C LEU A 222 -0.03 -5.12 14.15
N PRO A 223 -0.90 -6.14 14.27
CA PRO A 223 -1.35 -6.63 15.55
C PRO A 223 -0.21 -7.37 16.27
N VAL A 224 0.10 -6.95 17.49
CA VAL A 224 1.08 -7.60 18.36
C VAL A 224 0.40 -8.15 19.61
N GLY A 225 0.89 -9.31 20.03
CA GLY A 225 0.47 -9.96 21.26
C GLY A 225 1.47 -9.78 22.38
N HIS A 226 1.31 -10.58 23.44
CA HIS A 226 2.25 -10.63 24.55
C HIS A 226 3.67 -10.93 24.08
N TYR A 227 4.65 -10.38 24.81
CA TYR A 227 6.08 -10.53 24.51
C TYR A 227 6.49 -10.00 23.12
N GLY A 228 5.70 -9.09 22.54
CA GLY A 228 6.00 -8.47 21.25
C GLY A 228 5.86 -9.42 20.04
N GLN A 229 5.15 -10.54 20.19
CA GLN A 229 4.95 -11.49 19.10
C GLN A 229 3.94 -10.95 18.08
N LEU A 230 4.29 -11.02 16.79
CA LEU A 230 3.38 -10.69 15.70
C LEU A 230 2.22 -11.69 15.66
N MET A 231 1.01 -11.19 15.51
CA MET A 231 -0.22 -12.00 15.43
C MET A 231 -0.72 -12.19 13.99
N CYS A 232 0.13 -11.85 13.03
CA CYS A 232 -0.02 -12.04 11.60
C CYS A 232 1.16 -12.87 11.09
N SER A 233 1.10 -13.46 9.90
CA SER A 233 2.25 -14.18 9.35
C SER A 233 3.45 -13.24 9.16
N TYR A 234 4.65 -13.77 9.39
CA TYR A 234 5.89 -12.98 9.44
C TYR A 234 7.08 -13.75 8.87
N SER A 235 8.16 -13.04 8.55
CA SER A 235 9.45 -13.64 8.17
C SER A 235 10.27 -13.99 9.42
N GLN A 236 11.02 -15.09 9.40
CA GLN A 236 11.98 -15.44 10.46
C GLN A 236 13.01 -14.31 10.68
N ASN A 237 13.29 -13.51 9.65
CA ASN A 237 14.02 -12.27 9.82
C ASN A 237 13.09 -11.21 10.43
N LYS A 238 13.34 -10.87 11.69
CA LYS A 238 12.51 -9.93 12.47
C LYS A 238 12.45 -8.51 11.91
N ASN A 239 13.39 -8.14 11.05
CA ASN A 239 13.43 -6.83 10.40
C ASN A 239 12.66 -6.82 9.06
N GLU A 240 12.20 -7.97 8.56
CA GLU A 240 11.61 -8.12 7.23
C GLU A 240 10.07 -8.26 7.30
N PHE A 241 9.35 -7.40 6.55
CA PHE A 241 7.90 -7.23 6.72
C PHE A 241 7.03 -7.45 5.47
N TRP A 242 7.57 -7.87 4.32
CA TRP A 242 6.76 -8.10 3.11
C TRP A 242 5.60 -9.08 3.34
N VAL A 243 5.83 -10.17 4.10
CA VAL A 243 4.80 -11.18 4.43
C VAL A 243 3.65 -10.54 5.19
N SER A 244 3.96 -9.80 6.26
CA SER A 244 2.96 -9.22 7.16
C SER A 244 2.16 -8.12 6.47
N LEU A 245 2.80 -7.33 5.60
CA LEU A 245 2.10 -6.29 4.82
C LEU A 245 1.17 -6.91 3.77
N LEU A 246 1.63 -7.93 3.04
CA LEU A 246 0.78 -8.63 2.06
C LEU A 246 -0.40 -9.31 2.73
N GLU A 247 -0.18 -10.01 3.85
CA GLU A 247 -1.25 -10.61 4.62
C GLU A 247 -2.24 -9.55 5.10
N LYS A 248 -1.76 -8.41 5.61
CA LYS A 248 -2.62 -7.32 6.05
C LYS A 248 -3.49 -6.77 4.91
N ALA A 249 -2.93 -6.55 3.72
CA ALA A 249 -3.71 -6.10 2.57
C ALA A 249 -4.77 -7.13 2.17
N TYR A 250 -4.42 -8.42 2.17
CA TYR A 250 -5.35 -9.50 1.88
C TYR A 250 -6.48 -9.58 2.93
N MET A 251 -6.15 -9.50 4.22
CA MET A 251 -7.13 -9.47 5.31
C MET A 251 -8.02 -8.24 5.28
N LYS A 252 -7.50 -7.08 4.84
CA LYS A 252 -8.32 -5.88 4.63
C LYS A 252 -9.42 -6.14 3.60
N VAL A 253 -9.08 -6.80 2.49
CA VAL A 253 -10.05 -7.19 1.45
C VAL A 253 -11.05 -8.20 2.00
N MET A 254 -10.60 -9.19 2.78
CA MET A 254 -11.46 -10.24 3.34
C MET A 254 -12.31 -9.81 4.54
N GLY A 255 -12.21 -8.55 4.99
CA GLY A 255 -13.05 -8.01 6.07
C GLY A 255 -12.44 -8.13 7.48
N GLY A 256 -11.14 -8.42 7.57
CA GLY A 256 -10.37 -8.53 8.80
C GLY A 256 -9.83 -9.93 9.05
N TYR A 257 -9.19 -10.12 10.21
CA TYR A 257 -8.64 -11.40 10.65
C TYR A 257 -9.69 -12.35 11.24
N ASP A 258 -10.93 -11.89 11.44
CA ASP A 258 -12.08 -12.71 11.87
C ASP A 258 -12.67 -13.56 10.72
N PHE A 259 -11.84 -13.84 9.71
CA PHE A 259 -12.20 -14.58 8.51
C PHE A 259 -11.93 -16.08 8.71
N PRO A 260 -12.92 -16.97 8.50
CA PRO A 260 -12.81 -18.40 8.81
C PRO A 260 -11.91 -19.22 7.87
N GLY A 261 -11.20 -18.57 6.93
CA GLY A 261 -10.31 -19.20 5.94
C GLY A 261 -10.95 -19.32 4.56
N SER A 262 -10.11 -19.34 3.52
CA SER A 262 -10.51 -19.53 2.12
C SER A 262 -9.93 -20.82 1.54
N ASN A 263 -10.56 -21.32 0.47
CA ASN A 263 -10.06 -22.47 -0.27
C ASN A 263 -8.96 -22.03 -1.23
N SER A 264 -7.92 -22.86 -1.43
CA SER A 264 -6.75 -22.52 -2.26
C SER A 264 -7.05 -22.17 -3.71
N VAL A 265 -8.19 -22.59 -4.24
CA VAL A 265 -8.65 -22.25 -5.60
C VAL A 265 -9.11 -20.79 -5.71
N SER A 266 -9.47 -20.16 -4.59
CA SER A 266 -9.94 -18.77 -4.51
C SER A 266 -8.79 -17.74 -4.53
N ASN A 267 -7.54 -18.19 -4.31
CA ASN A 267 -6.37 -17.34 -4.06
C ASN A 267 -5.37 -17.42 -5.21
N PHE A 268 -5.67 -16.77 -6.32
CA PHE A 268 -4.66 -16.44 -7.32
C PHE A 268 -4.25 -14.97 -7.12
N ILE A 269 -3.04 -14.78 -6.57
CA ILE A 269 -2.36 -13.49 -6.42
C ILE A 269 -2.12 -12.87 -7.79
#